data_AF-A0A9P1P0W0-F1
#
_entry.id   AF-A0A9P1P0W0-F1
#
_cell.length_a   1.000
_cell.length_b   1.000
_cell.length_c   1.000
_cell.angle_alpha   90.00
_cell.angle_beta   90.00
_cell.angle_gamma   90.00
#
_symmetry.space_group_name_H-M   'P 1'
#
loop_
_entity.id
_entity.type
_entity.pdbx_description
1 polymer ?
#
loop_
_entity_poly.entity_id
_entity_poly.type
_entity_poly.pdbx_seq_one_letter_code
_entity_poly.pdbx_strand_id
1 'polypeptide(L)' 'MGVLYPTRCAAMDEERSQAYLSLIQELLNCPGEALQIINGHLELMDEGFVQVCEQGET' A
#
# COMPACT_ATOMS: atom_id res chain seq x y z
N MET A 1 -13.26 10.42 -17.88
CA MET A 1 -13.26 8.98 -17.55
C MET A 1 -12.84 8.87 -16.09
N GLY A 2 -13.80 8.87 -15.18
CA GLY A 2 -13.56 8.55 -13.77
C GLY A 2 -13.86 7.07 -13.60
N VAL A 3 -12.87 6.29 -13.21
CA VAL A 3 -13.08 4.88 -12.89
C VAL A 3 -13.93 4.84 -11.62
N LEU A 4 -15.23 4.59 -11.80
CA LEU A 4 -16.14 4.28 -10.72
C LEU A 4 -15.81 2.85 -10.29
N TYR A 5 -14.86 2.67 -9.38
CA TYR A 5 -14.62 1.36 -8.78
C TYR A 5 -15.88 1.00 -7.95
N PRO A 6 -16.57 -0.10 -8.30
CA PRO A 6 -17.80 -0.47 -7.65
C PRO A 6 -17.50 -0.88 -6.21
N THR A 7 -18.35 -0.44 -5.30
CA THR A 7 -18.34 -0.71 -3.86
C THR A 7 -18.13 -2.20 -3.55
N ARG A 8 -16.87 -2.58 -3.32
CA ARG A 8 -16.50 -3.50 -2.24
C ARG A 8 -16.14 -2.59 -1.06
N CYS A 9 -16.70 -2.86 0.12
CA CYS A 9 -16.64 -2.04 1.34
C CYS A 9 -15.51 -0.97 1.38
N ALA A 10 -15.81 0.27 0.97
CA ALA A 10 -14.81 1.36 0.87
C ALA A 10 -14.03 1.60 2.19
N ALA A 11 -14.60 1.22 3.34
CA ALA A 11 -13.92 1.28 4.62
C ALA A 11 -12.74 0.28 4.77
N MET A 12 -12.82 -0.93 4.19
CA MET A 12 -11.72 -1.91 4.24
C MET A 12 -10.60 -1.55 3.26
N ASP A 13 -10.95 -1.07 2.07
CA ASP A 13 -9.95 -0.64 1.09
C ASP A 13 -9.23 0.65 1.54
N GLU A 14 -9.91 1.57 2.22
CA GLU A 14 -9.27 2.79 2.77
C GLU A 14 -8.32 2.47 3.92
N GLU A 15 -8.69 1.55 4.83
CA GLU A 15 -7.79 1.06 5.89
C GLU A 15 -6.54 0.41 5.29
N ARG A 16 -6.71 -0.50 4.31
CA ARG A 16 -5.59 -1.16 3.63
C ARG A 16 -4.75 -0.16 2.84
N SER A 17 -5.37 0.80 2.15
CA SER A 17 -4.67 1.86 1.41
C SER A 17 -3.86 2.78 2.34
N GLN A 18 -4.41 3.14 3.50
CA GLN A 18 -3.65 3.88 4.52
C GLN A 18 -2.50 3.04 5.08
N ALA A 19 -2.73 1.76 5.34
CA ALA A 19 -1.68 0.87 5.81
C ALA A 19 -0.54 0.73 4.77
N TYR A 20 -0.88 0.67 3.48
CA TYR A 20 0.09 0.72 2.38
C TYR A 20 0.87 2.04 2.34
N LEU A 21 0.18 3.18 2.44
CA LEU A 21 0.83 4.49 2.47
C LEU A 21 1.72 4.68 3.69
N SER A 22 1.32 4.17 4.85
CA SER A 22 2.13 4.21 6.07
C SER A 22 3.39 3.37 5.89
N LEU A 23 3.24 2.17 5.34
CA LEU A 23 4.36 1.27 5.04
C LEU A 23 5.37 1.91 4.07
N ILE A 24 4.87 2.47 2.97
CA ILE A 24 5.69 3.14 1.94
C ILE A 24 6.45 4.33 2.56
N GLN A 25 5.78 5.15 3.37
CA GLN A 25 6.43 6.26 4.07
C GLN A 25 7.50 5.79 5.04
N GLU A 26 7.26 4.71 5.77
CA GLU A 26 8.24 4.13 6.70
C GLU A 26 9.48 3.60 5.96
N LEU A 27 9.28 2.93 4.83
CA LEU A 27 10.36 2.50 3.93
C LEU A 27 11.16 3.69 3.37
N LEU A 28 10.48 4.76 2.95
CA LEU A 28 11.12 5.96 2.40
C LEU A 28 11.92 6.72 3.47
N ASN A 29 11.44 6.73 4.70
CA ASN A 29 12.06 7.46 5.82
C ASN A 29 13.24 6.68 6.42
N CYS A 30 13.15 5.34 6.48
CA CYS A 30 14.17 4.48 7.09
C CYS A 30 14.56 3.31 6.17
N PRO A 31 15.44 3.51 5.17
CA PRO A 31 15.92 2.43 4.32
C PRO A 31 16.76 1.37 5.07
N GLY A 32 17.31 1.71 6.23
CA GLY A 32 18.09 0.80 7.08
C GLY A 32 17.25 -0.31 7.74
N GLU A 33 15.96 -0.08 7.95
CA GLU A 33 15.02 -1.05 8.55
C GLU A 33 13.92 -1.49 7.59
N ALA A 34 13.99 -1.07 6.33
CA ALA A 34 13.02 -1.43 5.29
C ALA A 34 12.72 -2.92 5.27
N LEU A 35 13.75 -3.79 5.42
CA LEU A 35 13.56 -5.24 5.46
C LEU A 35 12.79 -5.75 6.69
N GLN A 36 12.96 -5.14 7.86
CA GLN A 36 12.19 -5.47 9.07
C GLN A 36 10.75 -5.01 8.93
N ILE A 37 10.55 -3.78 8.45
CA ILE A 37 9.25 -3.17 8.21
C ILE A 37 8.46 -4.00 7.19
N ILE A 38 9.09 -4.38 6.08
CA ILE A 38 8.55 -5.31 5.09
C ILE A 38 8.19 -6.65 5.73
N ASN A 39 9.09 -7.25 6.53
CA ASN A 39 8.83 -8.54 7.17
C ASN A 39 7.61 -8.53 8.09
N GLY A 40 7.43 -7.45 8.86
CA GLY A 40 6.27 -7.29 9.74
C GLY A 40 4.96 -7.05 8.99
N HIS A 41 5.04 -6.58 7.74
CA HIS A 41 3.90 -6.15 6.93
C HIS A 41 3.76 -6.96 5.63
N LEU A 42 4.29 -8.20 5.60
CA LEU A 42 4.16 -9.11 4.44
C LEU A 42 2.70 -9.36 4.06
N GLU A 43 1.78 -9.38 5.03
CA GLU A 43 0.33 -9.52 4.80
C GLU A 43 -0.29 -8.30 4.08
N LEU A 44 0.37 -7.15 4.15
CA LEU A 44 0.03 -5.95 3.40
C LEU A 44 0.68 -5.95 2.01
N MET A 45 1.79 -6.65 1.79
CA MET A 45 2.44 -6.79 0.47
C MET A 45 1.70 -7.78 -0.45
N ASP A 46 0.44 -7.50 -0.70
CA ASP A 46 -0.43 -8.25 -1.60
C ASP A 46 -0.41 -7.65 -3.03
N GLU A 47 -1.09 -8.27 -3.98
CA GLU A 47 -1.20 -7.78 -5.37
C GLU A 47 -1.71 -6.33 -5.41
N GLY A 48 -2.59 -5.95 -4.49
CA GLY A 48 -3.06 -4.56 -4.33
C GLY A 48 -1.96 -3.55 -3.99
N PHE A 49 -0.96 -3.94 -3.19
CA PHE A 49 0.17 -3.07 -2.86
C PHE A 49 1.08 -2.84 -4.06
N VAL A 50 1.36 -3.91 -4.82
CA VAL A 50 2.17 -3.85 -6.04
C VAL A 50 1.51 -2.91 -7.05
N GLN A 51 0.19 -3.02 -7.23
CA GLN A 51 -0.57 -2.15 -8.14
C GLN A 51 -0.53 -0.66 -7.71
N VAL A 52 -0.41 -0.35 -6.42
CA VAL A 52 -0.25 1.02 -5.93
C VAL A 52 1.16 1.55 -6.23
N CYS A 53 2.19 0.72 -6.05
CA CYS A 53 3.55 1.08 -6.43
C CYS A 53 3.70 1.30 -7.93
N GLU A 54 3.13 0.42 -8.76
CA GLU A 54 3.17 0.54 -10.23
C GLU A 54 2.41 1.77 -10.75
N GLN A 55 1.30 2.15 -10.11
CA GLN A 55 0.54 3.34 -10.50
C GLN A 55 1.22 4.66 -10.13
N GLY A 56 2.24 4.65 -9.26
CA GLY A 56 3.01 5.84 -8.87
C GLY A 56 4.07 6.30 -9.88
N GLU A 57 4.25 5.58 -11.00
CA GLU A 57 5.28 5.87 -12.01
C GLU A 57 4.68 6.45 -13.31
N THR A 58 3.95 7.57 -13.22
CA THR A 58 3.59 8.43 -14.38
C THR A 58 3.82 9.89 -14.09
#